data_AF-A0A349BVI2-F1
#
_entry.id   AF-A0A349BVI2-F1
#
_cell.length_a   1.000
_cell.length_b   1.000
_cell.length_c   1.000
_cell.angle_alpha   90.00
_cell.angle_beta   90.00
_cell.angle_gamma   90.00
#
_symmetry.space_group_name_H-M   'P 1'
#
loop_
_entity.id
_entity.type
_entity.pdbx_description
1 polymer ?
#
loop_
_entity_poly.entity_id
_entity_poly.type
_entity_poly.pdbx_seq_one_letter_code
_entity_poly.pdbx_strand_id
1 'polypeptide(L)' 'MPQMIRRAKASDAASIASIYNYYILNSSTTFEEAAVDEQIIQSRIIAHDRLNWWVYEIDNQIVGYTYAT' A
#
# COMPACT_ATOMS: atom_id res chain seq x y z
N MET A 1 -6.88 21.39 3.81
CA MET A 1 -6.19 20.41 2.96
C MET A 1 -7.13 19.22 2.81
N PRO A 2 -7.50 18.79 1.59
CA PRO A 2 -8.36 17.63 1.39
C PRO A 2 -7.70 16.38 1.97
N GLN A 3 -8.48 15.64 2.75
CA GLN A 3 -8.09 14.41 3.42
C GLN A 3 -9.19 13.38 3.14
N MET A 4 -8.81 12.17 2.76
CA MET A 4 -9.80 11.14 2.42
C MET A 4 -9.28 9.74 2.75
N ILE A 5 -10.14 8.93 3.39
CA ILE A 5 -9.99 7.47 3.43
C ILE A 5 -10.83 6.89 2.29
N ARG A 6 -10.23 6.08 1.43
CA ARG A 6 -10.92 5.46 0.29
C ARG A 6 -10.38 4.06 0.00
N ARG A 7 -11.12 3.31 -0.81
CA ARG A 7 -10.64 2.04 -1.37
C ARG A 7 -9.38 2.28 -2.19
N ALA A 8 -8.40 1.39 -2.02
CA ALA A 8 -7.21 1.39 -2.86
C ALA A 8 -7.58 0.99 -4.29
N LYS A 9 -6.85 1.53 -5.26
CA LYS A 9 -6.89 1.17 -6.67
C LYS A 9 -5.55 0.58 -7.06
N ALA A 10 -5.52 -0.17 -8.15
CA ALA A 10 -4.28 -0.71 -8.72
C ALA A 10 -3.21 0.38 -8.96
N SER A 11 -3.61 1.60 -9.32
CA SER A 11 -2.72 2.75 -9.51
C SER A 11 -2.09 3.30 -8.23
N ASP A 12 -2.56 2.90 -7.04
CA ASP A 12 -1.94 3.30 -5.77
C ASP A 12 -0.74 2.41 -5.41
N ALA A 13 -0.51 1.33 -6.18
CA ALA A 13 0.47 0.30 -5.86
C ALA A 13 1.90 0.84 -5.71
N ALA A 14 2.33 1.77 -6.57
CA ALA A 14 3.65 2.40 -6.46
C ALA A 14 3.83 3.16 -5.13
N SER A 15 2.81 3.91 -4.70
CA SER A 15 2.85 4.67 -3.45
C SER A 15 2.84 3.74 -2.23
N ILE A 16 2.02 2.69 -2.27
CA ILE A 16 1.99 1.66 -1.23
C ILE A 16 3.32 0.92 -1.14
N ALA A 17 3.92 0.54 -2.29
CA ALA A 17 5.22 -0.10 -2.34
C ALA A 17 6.30 0.80 -1.73
N SER A 18 6.30 2.10 -2.02
CA SER A 18 7.24 3.06 -1.43
C SER A 18 7.14 3.11 0.09
N ILE A 19 5.92 3.19 0.65
CA ILE A 19 5.69 3.16 2.10
C ILE A 19 6.14 1.83 2.70
N TYR A 20 5.77 0.71 2.09
CA TYR A 20 6.08 -0.61 2.61
C TYR A 20 7.57 -0.92 2.57
N ASN A 21 8.25 -0.55 1.48
CA ASN A 21 9.69 -0.74 1.30
C ASN A 21 10.51 0.03 2.34
N TYR A 22 10.04 1.18 2.82
CA TYR A 22 10.69 1.85 3.95
C TYR A 22 10.74 0.93 5.18
N TYR A 23 9.65 0.24 5.50
CA TYR A 23 9.60 -0.68 6.64
C TYR A 23 10.38 -1.98 6.39
N ILE A 24 10.35 -2.53 5.17
CA ILE A 24 11.21 -3.68 4.80
C ILE A 24 12.68 -3.38 5.05
N LEU A 25 13.16 -2.21 4.60
CA LEU A 25 14.59 -1.89 4.60
C LEU A 25 15.08 -1.32 5.94
N ASN A 26 14.19 -0.77 6.76
CA ASN A 26 14.58 0.03 7.93
C ASN A 26 13.91 -0.41 9.25
N SER A 27 13.08 -1.46 9.26
CA SER A 27 12.46 -1.93 10.50
C SER A 27 12.22 -3.45 10.52
N SER A 28 11.81 -3.96 11.69
CA SER A 28 11.37 -5.35 11.87
C SER A 28 9.84 -5.47 11.91
N THR A 29 9.12 -4.50 11.34
CA THR A 29 7.63 -4.47 11.33
C THR A 29 7.05 -5.50 10.38
N THR A 30 7.84 -5.91 9.38
CA THR A 30 7.53 -6.97 8.41
C THR A 30 8.63 -8.01 8.42
N PHE A 31 8.32 -9.21 7.92
CA PHE A 31 9.31 -10.27 7.71
C PHE A 31 9.82 -10.34 6.27
N GLU A 32 9.29 -9.50 5.37
CA GLU A 32 9.90 -9.34 4.04
C GLU A 32 11.26 -8.64 4.19
N GLU A 33 12.30 -9.21 3.57
CA GLU A 33 13.69 -8.71 3.67
C GLU A 33 14.14 -7.98 2.40
N ALA A 34 13.40 -8.13 1.29
CA ALA A 34 13.73 -7.54 0.00
C ALA A 34 12.62 -6.57 -0.45
N ALA A 35 13.02 -5.41 -0.96
CA ALA A 35 12.08 -4.43 -1.49
C ALA A 35 11.23 -5.03 -2.61
N VAL A 36 9.95 -4.69 -2.62
CA VAL A 36 8.98 -5.11 -3.63
C VAL A 36 8.76 -4.02 -4.67
N ASP A 37 8.45 -4.42 -5.90
CA ASP A 37 8.06 -3.51 -6.96
C ASP A 37 6.55 -3.19 -6.92
N GLU A 38 6.15 -2.27 -7.79
CA GLU A 38 4.75 -1.89 -7.98
C GLU A 38 3.90 -3.09 -8.42
N GLN A 39 4.41 -3.95 -9.29
CA GLN A 39 3.68 -5.07 -9.88
C GLN A 39 3.27 -6.09 -8.81
N ILE A 40 4.15 -6.36 -7.84
CA ILE A 40 3.86 -7.21 -6.68
C ILE A 40 2.71 -6.63 -5.88
N ILE A 41 2.76 -5.35 -5.49
CA ILE A 41 1.67 -4.72 -4.72
C ILE A 41 0.38 -4.67 -5.53
N GLN A 42 0.45 -4.36 -6.83
CA GLN A 42 -0.69 -4.34 -7.73
C GLN A 42 -1.37 -5.72 -7.75
N SER A 43 -0.59 -6.79 -7.89
CA SER A 43 -1.12 -8.16 -7.85
C SER A 43 -1.81 -8.47 -6.52
N ARG A 44 -1.28 -8.01 -5.38
CA ARG A 44 -1.87 -8.20 -4.05
C ARG A 44 -3.20 -7.43 -3.88
N ILE A 45 -3.33 -6.24 -4.48
CA ILE A 45 -4.56 -5.46 -4.46
C ILE A 45 -5.66 -6.16 -5.26
N ILE A 46 -5.34 -6.71 -6.44
CA ILE A 46 -6.33 -7.34 -7.34
C ILE A 46 -6.59 -8.82 -7.05
N ALA A 47 -5.76 -9.46 -6.21
CA ALA A 47 -5.79 -10.91 -6.01
C ALA A 47 -7.12 -11.44 -5.44
N HIS A 48 -7.90 -10.62 -4.74
CA HIS A 48 -9.16 -11.02 -4.13
C HIS A 48 -10.12 -9.84 -4.07
N ASP A 49 -11.27 -9.98 -4.72
CA ASP A 49 -12.37 -8.99 -4.68
C ASP A 49 -12.90 -8.70 -3.27
N ARG A 50 -12.61 -9.60 -2.31
CA ARG A 50 -12.99 -9.44 -0.89
C ARG A 50 -11.92 -8.76 -0.04
N LEU A 51 -10.70 -8.53 -0.57
CA LEU A 51 -9.65 -7.88 0.22
C LEU A 51 -9.99 -6.41 0.43
N ASN A 52 -10.03 -6.03 1.71
CA ASN A 52 -10.38 -4.70 2.12
C ASN A 52 -9.14 -3.80 2.12
N TRP A 53 -8.63 -3.47 0.95
CA TRP A 53 -7.56 -2.49 0.79
C TRP A 53 -8.10 -1.06 0.88
N TRP A 54 -7.52 -0.29 1.78
CA TRP A 54 -7.82 1.12 1.99
C TRP A 54 -6.55 1.94 2.00
N VAL A 55 -6.66 3.18 1.53
CA VAL A 55 -5.61 4.17 1.59
C VAL A 55 -6.10 5.42 2.29
N TYR A 56 -5.16 6.09 2.93
CA TYR A 56 -5.34 7.40 3.52
C TYR A 56 -4.56 8.42 2.68
N GLU A 57 -5.30 9.35 2.09
CA GLU A 57 -4.80 10.34 1.12
C GLU A 57 -4.87 11.75 1.73
N ILE A 58 -3.77 12.51 1.63
CA ILE A 58 -3.66 13.92 1.99
C ILE A 58 -3.06 14.65 0.78
N ASP A 59 -3.72 15.69 0.28
CA ASP A 59 -3.22 16.50 -0.85
C ASP A 59 -2.77 15.64 -2.05
N ASN A 60 -3.59 14.66 -2.43
CA ASN A 60 -3.33 13.70 -3.52
C ASN A 60 -2.14 12.75 -3.30
N GLN A 61 -1.55 12.73 -2.11
CA GLN A 61 -0.50 11.80 -1.73
C GLN A 61 -1.04 10.71 -0.80
N ILE A 62 -0.72 9.45 -1.09
CA ILE A 62 -0.99 8.35 -0.18
C ILE A 62 0.04 8.41 0.94
N VAL A 63 -0.43 8.59 2.18
CA VAL A 63 0.44 8.67 3.37
C VAL A 63 0.30 7.44 4.28
N GLY A 64 -0.64 6.55 3.96
CA GLY A 64 -0.85 5.30 4.69
C GLY A 64 -1.81 4.37 3.97
N TYR A 65 -1.74 3.09 4.31
CA TYR A 65 -2.63 2.06 3.77
C TYR A 65 -2.91 1.01 4.83
N THR A 66 -3.98 0.24 4.61
CA THR A 66 -4.30 -0.95 5.42
C THR A 66 -5.00 -1.98 4.54
N TYR A 67 -4.88 -3.25 4.90
CA TYR A 67 -5.58 -4.35 4.27
C TYR A 67 -5.91 -5.43 5.30
N ALA A 68 -6.91 -6.25 4.99
CA ALA A 68 -7.27 -7.43 5.77
C ALA A 68 -7.56 -8.59 4.81
N THR A 69 -7.10 -9.78 5.18
CA THR A 69 -7.29 -11.06 4.48
C THR A 69 -8.34 -11.91 5.17
#